data_AF-A0A963PCS1-F1
#
_entry.id   AF-A0A963PCS1-F1
#
_cell.length_a   1.000
_cell.length_b   1.000
_cell.length_c   1.000
_cell.angle_alpha   90.00
_cell.angle_beta   90.00
_cell.angle_gamma   90.00
#
_symmetry.space_group_name_H-M   'P 1'
#
loop_
_entity.id
_entity.type
_entity.pdbx_description
1 polymer ?
#
loop_
_entity_poly.entity_id
_entity_poly.type
_entity_poly.pdbx_seq_one_letter_code
_entity_poly.pdbx_strand_id
1 'polypeptide(L)'
;MIAFDPRSPRKNPAHLRISIVAALFVVAFLSLGIRLVDLATRGNGNARHASVMGADAPDPRRADIRDRNGELLATNIVTLSVVADPARVIDSRRTAMALANALGDIDSADLLRRFERGGRFTWVKRHISPREQKVVQDLGLPGISFIDSEMRVYPRGRLASHVLGFVDIDNQGLAGIEFGLQDKLVGGIEDGHDDLRLALDIRAQQAVHDALAG
;
A
#
# COMPACT_ATOMS: atom_id res chain seq x y z
N MET A 1 78.76 40.55 -21.13
CA MET A 1 78.33 39.76 -19.96
C MET A 1 77.37 40.59 -19.13
N ILE A 2 76.32 39.96 -18.61
CA ILE A 2 75.18 40.47 -17.80
C ILE A 2 73.85 40.54 -18.58
N ALA A 3 72.93 39.71 -18.10
CA ALA A 3 71.61 39.37 -18.58
C ALA A 3 70.55 40.43 -18.22
N PHE A 4 69.45 40.45 -18.99
CA PHE A 4 68.21 41.07 -18.58
C PHE A 4 67.03 40.16 -18.96
N ASP A 5 66.44 39.52 -17.96
CA ASP A 5 65.18 38.78 -18.01
C ASP A 5 64.03 39.72 -17.63
N PRO A 6 62.96 39.82 -18.44
CA PRO A 6 61.69 40.36 -17.98
C PRO A 6 60.57 39.30 -17.98
N ARG A 7 60.43 38.64 -16.82
CA ARG A 7 59.18 38.42 -16.04
C ARG A 7 57.99 37.77 -16.75
N SER A 8 57.68 36.54 -16.33
CA SER A 8 56.39 35.88 -16.54
C SER A 8 55.22 36.63 -15.85
N PRO A 9 54.01 36.66 -16.43
CA PRO A 9 52.88 37.34 -15.83
C PRO A 9 52.39 36.58 -14.61
N ARG A 10 52.43 37.22 -13.44
CA ARG A 10 51.85 36.69 -12.20
C ARG A 10 50.33 36.58 -12.35
N LYS A 11 49.80 35.36 -12.31
CA LYS A 11 48.36 35.09 -12.16
C LYS A 11 47.90 35.59 -10.78
N ASN A 12 47.26 36.76 -10.74
CA ASN A 12 46.65 37.35 -9.54
C ASN A 12 45.77 36.34 -8.76
N PRO A 13 46.00 36.11 -7.46
CA PRO A 13 45.29 35.09 -6.69
C PRO A 13 43.78 35.35 -6.51
N ALA A 14 43.29 36.55 -6.86
CA ALA A 14 41.88 36.92 -6.80
C ALA A 14 41.01 36.17 -7.82
N HIS A 15 41.48 35.99 -9.06
CA HIS A 15 40.72 35.25 -10.06
C HIS A 15 40.70 33.75 -9.78
N LEU A 16 41.74 33.21 -9.12
CA LEU A 16 41.77 31.81 -8.71
C LEU A 16 40.70 31.52 -7.64
N ARG A 17 40.54 32.40 -6.66
CA ARG A 17 39.50 32.27 -5.61
C ARG A 17 38.10 32.33 -6.19
N ILE A 18 37.83 33.28 -7.09
CA ILE A 18 36.53 33.41 -7.76
C ILE A 18 36.23 32.16 -8.59
N SER A 19 37.21 31.63 -9.32
CA SER A 19 37.02 30.39 -10.09
C SER A 19 36.76 29.17 -9.21
N ILE A 20 37.37 29.09 -8.02
CA ILE A 20 37.10 28.01 -7.05
C ILE A 20 35.68 28.09 -6.52
N VAL A 21 35.20 29.29 -6.16
CA VAL A 21 33.83 29.48 -5.66
C VAL A 21 32.81 29.20 -6.77
N ALA A 22 33.07 29.66 -8.00
CA ALA A 22 32.23 29.36 -9.15
C ALA A 22 32.15 27.85 -9.44
N ALA A 23 33.29 27.14 -9.38
CA ALA A 23 33.33 25.69 -9.55
C ALA A 23 32.53 24.97 -8.46
N LEU A 24 32.60 25.43 -7.21
CA LEU A 24 31.82 24.87 -6.09
C LEU A 24 30.31 25.02 -6.33
N PHE A 25 29.85 26.19 -6.78
CA PHE A 25 28.45 26.40 -7.13
C PHE A 25 28.00 25.53 -8.29
N VAL A 26 28.82 25.38 -9.33
CA VAL A 26 28.51 24.49 -10.47
C VAL A 26 28.35 23.04 -10.00
N VAL A 27 29.24 22.55 -9.14
CA VAL A 27 29.14 21.20 -8.56
C VAL A 27 27.87 21.05 -7.71
N ALA A 28 27.52 22.06 -6.91
CA ALA A 28 26.29 22.05 -6.11
C ALA A 28 25.02 22.03 -6.98
N PHE A 29 24.98 22.81 -8.06
CA PHE A 29 23.85 22.78 -9.00
C PHE A 29 23.76 21.47 -9.78
N LEU A 30 24.89 20.89 -10.18
CA LEU A 30 24.93 19.59 -10.84
C LEU A 30 24.43 18.48 -9.91
N SER A 31 24.82 18.48 -8.63
CA SER A 31 24.35 17.48 -7.66
C SER A 31 22.84 17.59 -7.43
N LEU A 32 22.30 18.81 -7.36
CA LEU A 32 20.86 19.06 -7.25
C LEU A 32 20.11 18.57 -8.51
N GLY A 33 20.66 18.87 -9.70
CA GLY A 33 20.10 18.43 -10.98
C GLY A 33 20.06 16.91 -11.11
N ILE A 34 21.14 16.21 -10.74
CA ILE A 34 21.19 14.75 -10.73
C ILE A 34 20.13 14.18 -9.78
N ARG A 35 19.99 14.76 -8.58
CA ARG A 35 19.00 14.32 -7.60
C ARG A 35 17.56 14.52 -8.09
N LEU A 36 17.29 15.59 -8.84
CA LEU A 36 15.99 15.82 -9.46
C LEU A 36 15.71 14.82 -10.60
N VAL A 37 16.71 14.49 -11.43
CA VAL A 37 16.57 13.49 -12.49
C VAL A 37 16.39 12.09 -11.90
N ASP A 38 17.12 11.74 -10.84
CA ASP A 38 16.95 10.47 -10.12
C ASP A 38 15.53 10.37 -9.53
N LEU A 39 15.03 11.45 -8.91
CA LEU A 39 13.67 11.50 -8.40
C LEU A 39 12.62 11.40 -9.51
N ALA A 40 12.82 12.08 -10.63
CA ALA A 40 11.90 12.07 -11.76
C ALA A 40 11.85 10.72 -12.50
N THR A 41 12.99 10.03 -12.61
CA THR A 41 13.04 8.71 -13.26
C THR A 41 12.50 7.59 -12.37
N ARG A 42 12.73 7.66 -11.05
CA ARG A 42 12.14 6.73 -10.07
C ARG A 42 10.63 6.99 -9.84
N GLY A 43 10.19 8.24 -9.92
CA GLY A 43 8.77 8.62 -9.77
C GLY A 43 7.88 8.22 -10.95
N ASN A 44 8.43 7.89 -12.12
CA ASN A 44 7.64 7.65 -13.33
C ASN A 44 7.15 6.19 -13.50
N GLY A 45 7.46 5.28 -12.58
CA GLY A 45 7.02 3.88 -12.65
C GLY A 45 5.58 3.64 -12.18
N ASN A 46 5.13 4.32 -11.12
CA ASN A 46 3.86 3.99 -10.44
C ASN A 46 2.93 5.19 -10.15
N ALA A 47 3.26 6.41 -10.60
CA ALA A 47 2.59 7.63 -10.17
C ALA A 47 1.38 8.08 -11.01
N ARG A 48 0.72 7.20 -11.79
CA ARG A 48 -0.45 7.60 -12.61
C ARG A 48 -1.83 7.28 -12.03
N HIS A 49 -1.91 6.73 -10.82
CA HIS A 49 -3.19 6.57 -10.12
C HIS A 49 -3.21 7.11 -8.67
N ALA A 50 -2.09 7.65 -8.17
CA ALA A 50 -1.98 8.13 -6.79
C ALA A 50 -2.13 9.66 -6.70
N SER A 51 -3.26 10.22 -7.15
CA SER A 51 -3.50 11.66 -6.97
C SER A 51 -4.96 12.04 -6.78
N VAL A 52 -5.65 11.33 -5.87
CA VAL A 52 -6.61 11.89 -4.90
C VAL A 52 -6.66 10.88 -3.74
N MET A 53 -6.59 11.34 -2.49
CA MET A 53 -6.60 10.56 -1.22
C MET A 53 -5.19 10.21 -0.72
N GLY A 54 -4.78 10.88 0.36
CA GLY A 54 -3.46 10.69 0.96
C GLY A 54 -3.32 9.33 1.65
N ALA A 55 -2.26 8.62 1.28
CA ALA A 55 -1.56 7.62 2.08
C ALA A 55 -0.30 7.20 1.28
N ASP A 56 0.68 8.11 1.15
CA ASP A 56 2.01 7.77 0.60
C ASP A 56 2.87 7.08 1.66
N ALA A 57 2.40 5.94 2.14
CA ALA A 57 3.27 4.92 2.70
C ALA A 57 3.01 3.65 1.88
N PRO A 58 4.04 2.94 1.37
CA PRO A 58 3.83 1.53 1.06
C PRO A 58 3.31 0.91 2.35
N ASP A 59 2.04 0.47 2.35
CA ASP A 59 1.43 -0.17 3.50
C ASP A 59 2.39 -1.29 3.94
N PRO A 60 3.02 -1.18 5.12
CA PRO A 60 3.95 -2.21 5.56
C PRO A 60 3.13 -3.50 5.65
N ARG A 61 3.34 -4.38 4.65
CA ARG A 61 2.61 -5.64 4.52
C ARG A 61 2.60 -6.31 5.87
N ARG A 62 1.41 -6.42 6.47
CA ARG A 62 1.23 -7.05 7.79
C ARG A 62 1.89 -8.44 7.73
N ALA A 63 2.81 -8.73 8.63
CA ALA A 63 3.62 -9.94 8.60
C ALA A 63 2.76 -11.22 8.59
N ASP A 64 3.24 -12.26 7.91
CA ASP A 64 2.61 -13.58 7.98
C ASP A 64 2.78 -14.16 9.39
N ILE A 65 1.81 -14.95 9.83
CA ILE A 65 1.91 -15.73 11.05
C ILE A 65 2.17 -17.18 10.68
N ARG A 66 3.20 -17.78 11.26
CA ARG A 66 3.58 -19.18 11.06
C ARG A 66 3.63 -19.95 12.36
N ASP A 67 3.36 -21.25 12.27
CA ASP A 67 3.57 -22.18 13.38
C ASP A 67 5.08 -22.44 13.62
N ARG A 68 5.41 -23.20 14.66
CA ARG A 68 6.80 -23.52 15.00
C ARG A 68 7.56 -24.31 13.93
N ASN A 69 6.83 -24.99 13.04
CA ASN A 69 7.36 -25.79 11.95
C ASN A 69 7.39 -25.01 10.62
N GLY A 70 7.06 -23.72 10.63
CA GLY A 70 7.05 -22.83 9.46
C GLY A 70 5.75 -22.86 8.65
N GLU A 71 4.72 -23.54 9.15
CA GLU A 71 3.44 -23.68 8.48
C GLU A 71 2.62 -22.40 8.55
N LEU A 72 2.02 -22.00 7.42
CA LEU A 72 1.31 -20.72 7.32
C LEU A 72 -0.03 -20.76 8.05
N LEU A 73 -0.20 -19.85 9.01
CA LEU A 73 -1.40 -19.72 9.84
C LEU A 73 -2.25 -18.50 9.48
N ALA A 74 -1.61 -17.38 9.13
CA ALA A 74 -2.28 -16.17 8.63
C ALA A 74 -1.40 -15.44 7.62
N THR A 75 -2.00 -14.89 6.56
CA THR A 75 -1.30 -14.12 5.51
C THR A 75 -2.23 -13.07 4.91
N ASN A 76 -1.68 -12.10 4.18
CA ASN A 76 -2.50 -11.15 3.42
C ASN A 76 -2.51 -11.52 1.95
N ILE A 77 -3.68 -11.35 1.32
CA ILE A 77 -3.81 -11.39 -0.13
C ILE A 77 -4.15 -10.00 -0.64
N VAL A 78 -3.54 -9.63 -1.77
CA VAL A 78 -3.92 -8.41 -2.49
C VAL A 78 -5.26 -8.67 -3.19
N THR A 79 -6.19 -7.76 -2.98
CA THR A 79 -7.52 -7.74 -3.56
C THR A 79 -7.85 -6.32 -4.02
N LEU A 80 -9.00 -6.14 -4.64
CA LEU A 80 -9.47 -4.85 -5.09
C LEU A 80 -10.71 -4.44 -4.29
N SER A 81 -10.92 -3.15 -4.14
CA SER A 81 -12.16 -2.59 -3.60
C SER A 81 -12.77 -1.65 -4.63
N VAL A 82 -14.10 -1.65 -4.71
CA VAL A 82 -14.86 -0.72 -5.56
C VAL A 82 -15.10 0.57 -4.78
N VAL A 83 -14.74 1.68 -5.40
CA VAL A 83 -14.99 3.02 -4.89
C VAL A 83 -15.75 3.84 -5.93
N ALA A 84 -16.52 4.80 -5.45
CA ALA A 84 -17.19 5.79 -6.28
C ALA A 84 -16.66 7.19 -5.96
N ASP A 85 -16.54 8.02 -6.98
CA ASP A 85 -16.48 9.48 -6.89
C ASP A 85 -17.88 10.01 -7.25
N PRO A 86 -18.75 10.29 -6.26
CA PRO A 86 -20.12 10.73 -6.52
C PRO A 86 -20.21 11.96 -7.43
N ALA A 87 -19.22 12.86 -7.39
CA ALA A 87 -19.20 14.04 -8.25
C ALA A 87 -18.98 13.71 -9.75
N ARG A 88 -18.58 12.48 -10.08
CA ARG A 88 -18.37 11.99 -11.45
C ARG A 88 -19.45 10.99 -11.89
N VAL A 89 -20.37 10.62 -11.00
CA VAL A 89 -21.49 9.75 -11.31
C VAL A 89 -22.59 10.56 -12.00
N ILE A 90 -22.97 10.17 -13.22
CA ILE A 90 -23.96 10.90 -14.03
C ILE A 90 -25.39 10.62 -13.54
N ASP A 91 -25.73 9.34 -13.35
CA ASP A 91 -27.04 8.90 -12.88
C ASP A 91 -26.86 8.04 -11.63
N SER A 92 -26.96 8.67 -10.46
CA SER A 92 -26.74 8.02 -9.17
C SER A 92 -27.70 6.86 -8.93
N ARG A 93 -28.96 6.98 -9.36
CA ARG A 93 -29.99 5.95 -9.16
C ARG A 93 -29.69 4.71 -10.01
N ARG A 94 -29.47 4.91 -11.31
CA ARG A 94 -29.14 3.79 -12.22
C ARG A 94 -27.83 3.13 -11.83
N THR A 95 -26.82 3.93 -11.46
CA THR A 95 -25.51 3.43 -11.02
C THR A 95 -25.63 2.59 -9.76
N ALA A 96 -26.36 3.08 -8.74
CA ALA A 96 -26.56 2.33 -7.50
C ALA A 96 -27.31 1.00 -7.72
N MET A 97 -28.36 1.00 -8.56
CA MET A 97 -29.08 -0.23 -8.90
C MET A 97 -28.22 -1.22 -9.69
N ALA A 98 -27.45 -0.74 -10.66
CA ALA A 98 -26.57 -1.59 -11.46
C ALA A 98 -25.48 -2.25 -10.60
N LEU A 99 -24.87 -1.48 -9.69
CA LEU A 99 -23.87 -1.99 -8.75
C LEU A 99 -24.47 -3.01 -7.77
N ALA A 100 -25.65 -2.74 -7.21
CA ALA A 100 -26.32 -3.67 -6.32
C ALA A 100 -26.66 -5.00 -7.03
N ASN A 101 -27.18 -4.94 -8.26
CA ASN A 101 -27.48 -6.14 -9.05
C ASN A 101 -26.22 -6.94 -9.41
N ALA A 102 -25.11 -6.24 -9.71
CA ALA A 102 -23.85 -6.88 -10.09
C ALA A 102 -23.12 -7.52 -8.92
N LEU A 103 -23.18 -6.89 -7.74
CA LEU A 103 -22.38 -7.28 -6.57
C LEU A 103 -23.17 -8.03 -5.50
N GLY A 104 -24.50 -8.10 -5.60
CA GLY A 104 -25.41 -8.92 -4.79
C GLY A 104 -25.60 -8.47 -3.35
N ASP A 105 -24.54 -8.08 -2.66
CA ASP A 105 -24.48 -7.84 -1.22
C ASP A 105 -24.57 -6.35 -0.85
N ILE A 106 -25.18 -5.53 -1.71
CA ILE A 106 -25.23 -4.07 -1.51
C ILE A 106 -26.67 -3.58 -1.60
N ASP A 107 -27.09 -2.80 -0.60
CA ASP A 107 -28.35 -2.09 -0.65
C ASP A 107 -28.25 -0.87 -1.59
N SER A 108 -28.93 -0.96 -2.74
CA SER A 108 -29.01 0.14 -3.71
C SER A 108 -29.58 1.44 -3.13
N ALA A 109 -30.50 1.36 -2.16
CA ALA A 109 -31.09 2.55 -1.55
C ALA A 109 -30.08 3.25 -0.63
N ASP A 110 -29.30 2.49 0.15
CA ASP A 110 -28.22 3.05 0.95
C ASP A 110 -27.11 3.64 0.07
N LEU A 111 -26.71 2.93 -0.99
CA LEU A 111 -25.69 3.42 -1.91
C LEU A 111 -26.13 4.71 -2.62
N LEU A 112 -27.40 4.79 -3.04
CA LEU A 112 -27.96 6.02 -3.60
C LEU A 112 -27.88 7.18 -2.61
N ARG A 113 -28.28 6.97 -1.35
CA ARG A 113 -28.16 8.01 -0.31
C ARG A 113 -26.71 8.47 -0.14
N ARG A 114 -25.74 7.56 -0.20
CA ARG A 114 -24.32 7.90 -0.13
C ARG A 114 -23.87 8.73 -1.33
N PHE A 115 -24.34 8.40 -2.54
CA PHE A 115 -24.04 9.19 -3.74
C PHE A 115 -24.69 10.58 -3.70
N GLU A 116 -25.92 10.69 -3.19
CA GLU A 116 -26.66 11.97 -3.06
C GLU A 116 -26.06 12.88 -1.98
N ARG A 117 -25.43 12.33 -0.94
CA ARG A 117 -24.64 13.11 0.02
C ARG A 117 -23.45 13.81 -0.65
N GLY A 118 -23.06 13.38 -1.86
CA GLY A 118 -21.98 13.96 -2.64
C GLY A 118 -20.60 13.60 -2.09
N GLY A 119 -19.61 14.43 -2.41
CA GLY A 119 -18.21 14.19 -2.09
C GLY A 119 -17.45 13.59 -3.27
N ARG A 120 -16.19 13.21 -3.01
CA ARG A 120 -15.25 12.71 -4.02
C ARG A 120 -14.86 11.26 -3.82
N PHE A 121 -15.36 10.63 -2.77
CA PHE A 121 -15.02 9.27 -2.40
C PHE A 121 -16.14 8.63 -1.59
N THR A 122 -16.49 7.40 -1.95
CA THR A 122 -17.44 6.57 -1.24
C THR A 122 -17.09 5.11 -1.48
N TRP A 123 -16.97 4.34 -0.40
CA TRP A 123 -16.84 2.89 -0.49
C TRP A 123 -18.13 2.27 -1.03
N VAL A 124 -18.00 1.49 -2.10
CA VAL A 124 -19.09 0.69 -2.68
C VAL A 124 -19.03 -0.73 -2.11
N LYS A 125 -17.90 -1.44 -2.30
CA LYS A 125 -17.67 -2.79 -1.78
C LYS A 125 -16.18 -3.01 -1.54
N ARG A 126 -15.83 -3.63 -0.40
CA ARG A 126 -14.46 -4.00 -0.04
C ARG A 126 -14.18 -5.43 -0.51
N HIS A 127 -12.92 -5.72 -0.88
CA HIS A 127 -12.42 -7.07 -1.16
C HIS A 127 -13.22 -7.86 -2.22
N ILE A 128 -13.32 -7.31 -3.43
CA ILE A 128 -14.02 -7.97 -4.54
C ILE A 128 -13.16 -9.06 -5.18
N SER A 129 -13.85 -10.09 -5.69
CA SER A 129 -13.25 -11.11 -6.52
C SER A 129 -12.92 -10.60 -7.93
N PRO A 130 -11.98 -11.23 -8.66
CA PRO A 130 -11.72 -10.91 -10.06
C PRO A 130 -12.96 -11.03 -10.96
N ARG A 131 -13.89 -11.93 -10.61
CA ARG A 131 -15.17 -12.08 -11.32
C ARG A 131 -16.05 -10.85 -11.13
N GLU A 132 -16.22 -10.39 -9.90
CA GLU A 132 -16.99 -9.18 -9.59
C GLU A 132 -16.35 -7.94 -10.21
N GLN A 133 -15.02 -7.82 -10.16
CA GLN A 133 -14.28 -6.75 -10.83
C GLN A 133 -14.66 -6.67 -12.32
N LYS A 134 -14.60 -7.81 -13.02
CA LYS A 134 -14.95 -7.88 -14.43
C LYS A 134 -16.40 -7.44 -14.68
N VAL A 135 -17.34 -7.96 -13.88
CA VAL A 135 -18.76 -7.58 -14.01
C VAL A 135 -18.94 -6.07 -13.83
N VAL A 136 -18.31 -5.45 -12.84
CA VAL A 136 -18.41 -4.00 -12.61
C VAL A 136 -17.73 -3.19 -13.73
N GLN A 137 -16.60 -3.66 -14.25
CA GLN A 137 -15.93 -3.05 -15.42
C GLN A 137 -16.83 -3.06 -16.67
N ASP A 138 -17.49 -4.20 -16.92
CA ASP A 138 -18.36 -4.39 -18.09
C ASP A 138 -19.61 -3.47 -18.04
N LEU A 139 -19.99 -2.93 -16.88
CA LEU A 139 -21.09 -1.96 -16.76
C LEU A 139 -20.74 -0.57 -17.29
N GLY A 140 -19.44 -0.24 -17.44
CA GLY A 140 -19.00 1.04 -18.01
C GLY A 140 -19.48 2.28 -17.23
N LEU A 141 -19.60 2.17 -15.91
CA LEU A 141 -20.20 3.22 -15.07
C LEU A 141 -19.20 4.37 -14.82
N PRO A 142 -19.51 5.62 -15.21
CA PRO A 142 -18.66 6.76 -14.93
C PRO A 142 -18.62 7.06 -13.42
N GLY A 143 -17.43 7.44 -12.93
CA GLY A 143 -17.23 7.74 -11.51
C GLY A 143 -17.00 6.52 -10.63
N ILE A 144 -16.96 5.31 -11.18
CA ILE A 144 -16.59 4.08 -10.46
C ILE A 144 -15.14 3.72 -10.75
N SER A 145 -14.39 3.33 -9.73
CA SER A 145 -12.98 2.96 -9.85
C SER A 145 -12.63 1.85 -8.87
N PHE A 146 -11.46 1.25 -9.08
CA PHE A 146 -10.93 0.19 -8.22
C PHE A 146 -9.68 0.70 -7.52
N ILE A 147 -9.52 0.31 -6.27
CA ILE A 147 -8.29 0.57 -5.52
C ILE A 147 -7.78 -0.72 -4.90
N ASP A 148 -6.46 -0.85 -4.84
CA ASP A 148 -5.80 -1.97 -4.19
C ASP A 148 -6.15 -1.99 -2.70
N SER A 149 -6.35 -3.18 -2.17
CA SER A 149 -6.66 -3.43 -0.77
C SER A 149 -6.04 -4.75 -0.34
N GLU A 150 -5.77 -4.90 0.94
CA GLU A 150 -5.30 -6.17 1.50
C GLU A 150 -6.40 -6.83 2.33
N MET A 151 -6.51 -8.15 2.20
CA MET A 151 -7.40 -8.96 3.01
C MET A 151 -6.61 -10.03 3.77
N ARG A 152 -6.83 -10.12 5.08
CA ARG A 152 -6.23 -11.15 5.93
C ARG A 152 -6.94 -12.48 5.74
N VAL A 153 -6.17 -13.54 5.53
CA VAL A 153 -6.64 -14.91 5.28
C VAL A 153 -6.00 -15.87 6.27
N TYR A 154 -6.78 -16.84 6.74
CA TYR A 154 -6.38 -17.86 7.71
C TYR A 154 -6.50 -19.27 7.08
N PRO A 155 -5.44 -19.81 6.43
CA PRO A 155 -5.53 -21.07 5.68
C PRO A 155 -5.98 -22.28 6.50
N ARG A 156 -5.63 -22.30 7.80
CA ARG A 156 -6.01 -23.36 8.74
C ARG A 156 -7.32 -23.10 9.49
N GLY A 157 -8.02 -22.01 9.14
CA GLY A 157 -9.36 -21.68 9.60
C GLY A 157 -9.54 -21.84 11.11
N ARG A 158 -10.43 -22.76 11.51
CA ARG A 158 -10.88 -22.90 12.89
C ARG A 158 -9.84 -23.46 13.86
N LEU A 159 -8.86 -24.23 13.38
CA LEU A 159 -7.93 -25.00 14.23
C LEU A 159 -7.15 -24.11 15.23
N ALA A 160 -6.75 -22.93 14.79
CA ALA A 160 -6.01 -21.97 15.61
C ALA A 160 -6.76 -20.63 15.81
N SER A 161 -8.02 -20.55 15.39
CA SER A 161 -8.81 -19.30 15.39
C SER A 161 -8.88 -18.60 16.75
N HIS A 162 -9.03 -19.35 17.85
CA HIS A 162 -9.09 -18.79 19.20
C HIS A 162 -7.77 -18.17 19.66
N VAL A 163 -6.63 -18.70 19.17
CA VAL A 163 -5.30 -18.23 19.55
C VAL A 163 -4.87 -17.08 18.64
N LEU A 164 -5.07 -17.25 17.32
CA LEU A 164 -4.75 -16.24 16.33
C LEU A 164 -5.64 -15.00 16.48
N GLY A 165 -6.94 -15.20 16.70
CA GLY A 165 -7.93 -14.13 16.60
C GLY A 165 -8.25 -13.80 15.14
N PHE A 166 -8.70 -12.57 14.91
CA PHE A 166 -9.08 -12.07 13.59
C PHE A 166 -8.89 -10.55 13.50
N VAL A 167 -8.98 -10.01 12.29
CA VAL A 167 -8.91 -8.58 11.99
C VAL A 167 -10.23 -8.07 11.40
N ASP A 168 -10.43 -6.75 11.42
CA ASP A 168 -11.52 -6.08 10.70
C ASP A 168 -11.18 -5.82 9.21
N ILE A 169 -12.14 -5.26 8.45
CA ILE A 169 -12.02 -4.86 7.03
C ILE A 169 -10.94 -3.81 6.76
N ASP A 170 -10.51 -3.10 7.81
CA ASP A 170 -9.41 -2.13 7.79
C ASP A 170 -8.11 -2.75 8.32
N ASN A 171 -8.05 -4.09 8.37
CA ASN A 171 -6.91 -4.87 8.79
C ASN A 171 -6.42 -4.51 10.21
N GLN A 172 -7.34 -4.19 11.11
CA GLN A 172 -7.06 -3.95 12.53
C GLN A 172 -7.36 -5.21 13.35
N GLY A 173 -6.41 -5.67 14.16
CA GLY A 173 -6.61 -6.82 15.04
C GLY A 173 -7.75 -6.58 16.02
N LEU A 174 -8.65 -7.55 16.17
CA LEU A 174 -9.79 -7.48 17.09
C LEU A 174 -9.67 -8.45 18.27
N ALA A 175 -8.91 -9.52 18.11
CA ALA A 175 -8.72 -10.54 19.14
C ALA A 175 -7.39 -11.28 18.99
N GLY A 176 -7.05 -12.07 20.01
CA GLY A 176 -5.94 -13.03 19.97
C GLY A 176 -4.59 -12.38 19.71
N ILE A 177 -3.73 -13.11 19.00
CA ILE A 177 -2.42 -12.66 18.55
C ILE A 177 -2.53 -11.46 17.60
N GLU A 178 -3.54 -11.43 16.74
CA GLU A 178 -3.73 -10.34 15.77
C GLU A 178 -3.90 -8.98 16.47
N PHE A 179 -4.64 -8.93 17.59
CA PHE A 179 -4.76 -7.73 18.43
C PHE A 179 -3.53 -7.54 19.32
N GLY A 180 -3.09 -8.58 20.02
CA GLY A 180 -2.03 -8.47 21.02
C GLY A 180 -0.66 -8.12 20.45
N LEU A 181 -0.40 -8.45 19.19
CA LEU A 181 0.85 -8.16 18.48
C LEU A 181 0.64 -7.28 17.24
N GLN A 182 -0.47 -6.53 17.18
CA GLN A 182 -0.82 -5.62 16.09
C GLN A 182 0.37 -4.76 15.64
N ASP A 183 1.02 -4.05 16.57
CA ASP A 183 2.09 -3.11 16.24
C ASP A 183 3.30 -3.81 15.60
N LYS A 184 3.62 -5.02 16.06
CA LYS A 184 4.70 -5.83 15.47
C LYS A 184 4.35 -6.36 14.09
N LEU A 185 3.09 -6.78 13.92
CA LEU A 185 2.59 -7.32 12.66
C LEU A 185 2.50 -6.22 11.59
N VAL A 186 1.99 -5.04 11.93
CA VAL A 186 1.89 -3.88 11.03
C VAL A 186 3.25 -3.23 10.79
N GLY A 187 4.15 -3.21 11.77
CA GLY A 187 5.51 -2.67 11.58
C GLY A 187 6.39 -3.47 10.62
N GLY A 188 5.90 -4.58 10.05
CA GLY A 188 6.62 -5.42 9.11
C GLY A 188 7.87 -6.09 9.72
N ILE A 189 7.88 -6.24 11.05
CA ILE A 189 9.01 -6.64 11.92
C ILE A 189 10.32 -6.01 11.41
N GLU A 190 10.58 -4.79 11.89
CA GLU A 190 11.71 -3.90 11.59
C GLU A 190 12.92 -4.59 10.91
N ASP A 191 13.23 -4.15 9.69
CA ASP A 191 14.39 -4.55 8.86
C ASP A 191 14.29 -5.82 8.01
N GLY A 192 13.08 -6.20 7.59
CA GLY A 192 12.88 -6.94 6.34
C GLY A 192 12.28 -8.33 6.49
N HIS A 193 10.96 -8.38 6.35
CA HIS A 193 10.20 -9.60 6.03
C HIS A 193 10.38 -10.78 6.99
N ASP A 194 10.38 -10.52 8.29
CA ASP A 194 10.30 -11.60 9.27
C ASP A 194 8.84 -11.95 9.56
N ASP A 195 8.48 -13.21 9.27
CA ASP A 195 7.20 -13.78 9.65
C ASP A 195 7.13 -13.96 11.17
N LEU A 196 5.97 -13.70 11.78
CA LEU A 196 5.77 -13.99 13.20
C LEU A 196 5.68 -15.51 13.40
N ARG A 197 6.71 -16.09 14.02
CA ARG A 197 6.75 -17.51 14.38
C ARG A 197 6.16 -17.75 15.77
N LEU A 198 5.17 -18.63 15.84
CA LEU A 198 4.54 -19.06 17.09
C LEU A 198 5.23 -20.30 17.66
N ALA A 199 5.07 -20.51 18.96
CA ALA A 199 5.43 -21.78 19.62
C ALA A 199 4.40 -22.90 19.35
N LEU A 200 3.25 -22.55 18.77
CA LEU A 200 2.17 -23.48 18.46
C LEU A 200 2.60 -24.50 17.39
N ASP A 201 2.17 -25.75 17.56
CA ASP A 201 2.25 -26.79 16.52
C ASP A 201 0.83 -27.10 16.05
N ILE A 202 0.55 -26.84 14.77
CA ILE A 202 -0.80 -27.02 14.22
C ILE A 202 -1.20 -28.48 14.07
N ARG A 203 -0.23 -29.39 13.93
CA ARG A 203 -0.49 -30.83 13.82
C ARG A 203 -0.88 -31.41 15.18
N ALA A 204 -0.21 -30.97 16.23
CA ALA A 204 -0.61 -31.29 17.60
C ALA A 204 -2.01 -30.74 17.93
N GLN A 205 -2.30 -29.51 17.51
CA GLN A 205 -3.61 -28.89 17.69
C GLN A 205 -4.72 -29.66 16.95
N GLN A 206 -4.44 -30.15 15.73
CA GLN A 206 -5.36 -30.97 14.97
C GLN A 206 -5.63 -32.32 15.68
N ALA A 207 -4.59 -32.98 16.20
CA ALA A 207 -4.77 -34.23 16.94
C ALA A 207 -5.64 -34.06 18.20
N VAL A 208 -5.48 -32.96 18.93
CA VAL A 208 -6.34 -32.62 20.08
C VAL A 208 -7.77 -32.34 19.64
N HIS A 209 -7.95 -31.59 18.55
CA HIS A 209 -9.28 -31.30 18.01
C HIS A 209 -10.02 -32.58 17.62
N ASP A 210 -9.35 -33.49 16.92
CA ASP A 210 -9.92 -34.77 16.49
C ASP A 210 -10.26 -35.66 17.70
N ALA A 211 -9.43 -35.66 18.76
CA ALA A 211 -9.68 -36.42 19.98
C ALA A 211 -10.85 -35.87 20.83
N LEU A 212 -11.18 -34.58 20.71
CA LEU A 212 -12.31 -33.95 21.41
C LEU A 212 -13.62 -33.99 20.59
N ALA A 213 -13.52 -34.21 19.28
CA ALA A 213 -14.66 -34.27 18.37
C ALA A 213 -15.21 -35.69 18.18
N GLY A 214 -14.45 -36.73 18.54
CA GLY A 214 -14.88 -38.13 18.58
C GLY A 214 -15.45 -38.53 19.93
#